data_AF-A0A7V9RA03-F1
#
_entry.id   AF-A0A7V9RA03-F1
#
_cell.length_a   1.000
_cell.length_b   1.000
_cell.length_c   1.000
_cell.angle_alpha   90.00
_cell.angle_beta   90.00
_cell.angle_gamma   90.00
#
_symmetry.space_group_name_H-M   'P 1'
#
loop_
_entity.id
_entity.type
_entity.pdbx_description
1 polymer ?
#
loop_
_entity_poly.entity_id
_entity_poly.type
_entity_poly.pdbx_seq_one_letter_code
_entity_poly.pdbx_strand_id
1 'polypeptide(L)'
;MFMQAGFAFLEAGLTRMKNVGHIAAKNVLIFTICSLVYYLVGYGIAFGDGGNGLFGGGGFAPDADTLLAIGAEPFSWFAAVPAAAGYMFEVVFAAVSLAIVWGAMAER
;
A
#
# COMPACT_ATOMS: atom_id res chain seq x y z
N MET A 1 -2.56 -4.14 7.95
CA MET A 1 -2.90 -2.76 8.35
C MET A 1 -2.34 -2.42 9.73
N PHE A 2 -2.60 -3.21 10.78
CA PHE A 2 -2.07 -2.96 12.13
C PHE A 2 -0.53 -2.99 12.26
N MET A 3 0.18 -3.62 11.33
CA MET A 3 1.64 -3.53 11.27
C MET A 3 2.13 -2.08 11.14
N GLN A 4 1.42 -1.22 10.39
CA GLN A 4 1.77 0.19 10.25
C GLN A 4 1.68 0.95 11.59
N ALA A 5 0.71 0.59 12.43
CA ALA A 5 0.62 1.14 13.79
C ALA A 5 1.80 0.66 14.67
N GLY A 6 2.22 -0.60 14.50
CA GLY A 6 3.43 -1.13 15.14
C GLY A 6 4.69 -0.36 14.75
N PHE A 7 4.87 -0.07 13.46
CA PHE A 7 5.97 0.77 12.96
C PHE A 7 5.89 2.21 13.49
N ALA A 8 4.70 2.79 13.59
CA ALA A 8 4.53 4.11 14.17
C ALA A 8 5.00 4.16 15.63
N PHE A 9 4.68 3.14 16.45
CA PHE A 9 5.15 3.05 17.82
C PHE A 9 6.65 2.76 17.92
N LEU A 10 7.19 1.93 17.03
CA LEU A 10 8.61 1.62 16.98
C LEU A 10 9.44 2.86 16.60
N GLU A 11 9.06 3.59 15.56
CA GLU A 11 9.72 4.84 15.18
C GLU A 11 9.58 5.90 16.28
N ALA A 12 8.37 6.08 16.83
CA ALA A 12 8.14 7.03 17.92
C ALA A 12 9.03 6.72 19.14
N GLY A 13 9.11 5.44 19.54
CA GLY A 13 9.91 5.00 20.69
C GLY A 13 11.42 5.09 20.50
N LEU A 14 11.91 5.02 19.25
CA LEU A 14 13.34 5.16 18.93
C LEU A 14 13.78 6.61 18.68
N THR A 15 12.83 7.52 18.48
CA THR A 15 13.11 8.96 18.24
C THR A 15 13.20 9.76 19.54
N ARG A 16 13.79 10.95 19.46
CA ARG A 16 13.86 11.88 20.59
C ARG A 16 12.45 12.35 20.96
N MET A 17 12.17 12.43 22.26
CA MET A 17 10.86 12.83 22.82
C MET A 17 10.26 14.09 22.19
N LYS A 18 11.09 15.10 21.88
CA LYS A 18 10.66 16.34 21.24
C LYS A 18 10.10 16.18 19.82
N ASN A 19 10.42 15.08 19.14
CA ASN A 19 10.06 14.80 17.75
C ASN A 19 8.91 13.79 17.60
N VAL A 20 8.46 13.17 18.70
CA VAL A 20 7.49 12.06 18.68
C VAL A 20 6.20 12.43 17.96
N GLY A 21 5.66 13.63 18.21
CA GLY A 21 4.45 14.09 17.53
C GLY A 21 4.61 14.21 16.01
N HIS A 22 5.77 14.67 15.55
CA HIS A 22 6.07 14.79 14.13
C HIS A 22 6.20 13.40 13.46
N ILE A 23 6.81 12.44 14.15
CA ILE A 23 6.97 11.07 13.67
C ILE A 23 5.63 10.33 13.59
N ALA A 24 4.74 10.52 14.58
CA ALA A 24 3.41 9.93 14.55
C ALA A 24 2.57 10.49 13.39
N ALA A 25 2.56 11.81 13.20
CA ALA A 25 1.84 12.45 12.09
C ALA A 25 2.38 12.00 10.71
N LYS A 26 3.71 11.91 10.57
CA LYS A 26 4.38 11.42 9.35
C LYS A 26 3.93 10.00 9.00
N ASN A 27 3.85 9.09 9.97
CA ASN A 27 3.46 7.70 9.71
C ASN A 27 2.02 7.57 9.20
N VAL A 28 1.09 8.36 9.73
CA VAL A 28 -0.31 8.39 9.26
C VAL A 28 -0.37 8.96 7.84
N LEU A 29 0.31 10.08 7.60
CA LEU A 29 0.33 10.72 6.28
C LEU A 29 0.90 9.80 5.19
N ILE A 30 2.02 9.12 5.49
CA ILE A 30 2.66 8.19 4.56
C ILE A 30 1.73 7.03 4.24
N PHE A 31 1.01 6.49 5.22
CA PHE A 31 0.06 5.40 4.98
C PHE A 31 -1.07 5.84 4.03
N THR A 32 -1.61 7.04 4.23
CA THR A 32 -2.65 7.60 3.35
C THR A 32 -2.13 7.80 1.93
N ILE A 33 -0.96 8.44 1.77
CA ILE A 33 -0.37 8.69 0.44
C ILE A 33 -0.02 7.37 -0.25
N CYS A 34 0.58 6.43 0.47
CA CYS A 34 0.90 5.10 -0.06
C CYS A 34 -0.37 4.40 -0.55
N SER A 35 -1.45 4.44 0.24
CA SER A 35 -2.71 3.83 -0.17
C SER A 35 -3.28 4.46 -1.45
N LEU A 36 -3.27 5.79 -1.54
CA LEU A 36 -3.75 6.49 -2.74
C LEU A 36 -2.88 6.20 -3.98
N VAL A 37 -1.56 6.26 -3.85
CA VAL A 37 -0.64 5.99 -4.97
C VAL A 37 -0.71 4.53 -5.40
N TYR A 38 -0.82 3.61 -4.45
CA TYR A 38 -0.98 2.20 -4.75
C TYR A 38 -2.32 1.92 -5.45
N TYR A 39 -3.41 2.58 -5.05
CA TYR A 39 -4.69 2.48 -5.75
C TYR A 39 -4.64 3.02 -7.19
N LEU A 40 -4.06 4.21 -7.37
CA LEU A 40 -4.03 4.87 -8.67
C LEU A 40 -3.17 4.13 -9.69
N VAL A 41 -1.99 3.66 -9.26
CA VAL A 41 -0.97 3.15 -10.18
C VAL A 41 -0.37 1.82 -9.71
N GLY A 42 -0.04 1.70 -8.42
CA GLY A 42 0.72 0.55 -7.91
C GLY A 42 0.04 -0.80 -8.10
N TYR A 43 -1.28 -0.86 -7.92
CA TYR A 43 -2.07 -2.09 -8.04
C TYR A 43 -2.16 -2.56 -9.50
N GLY A 44 -2.35 -1.64 -10.44
CA GLY A 44 -2.33 -1.95 -11.87
C GLY A 44 -0.94 -2.37 -12.38
N ILE A 45 0.14 -1.76 -11.86
CA ILE A 45 1.51 -2.19 -12.20
C ILE A 45 1.83 -3.58 -11.64
N ALA A 46 1.35 -3.92 -10.44
CA ALA A 46 1.70 -5.17 -9.78
C ALA A 46 0.81 -6.36 -10.24
N PHE A 47 -0.50 -6.13 -10.36
CA PHE A 47 -1.49 -7.19 -10.55
C PHE A 47 -2.47 -6.91 -11.71
N GLY A 48 -2.25 -5.85 -12.48
CA GLY A 48 -3.07 -5.53 -13.64
C GLY A 48 -2.78 -6.46 -14.81
N ASP A 49 -3.84 -6.93 -15.45
CA ASP A 49 -3.76 -7.73 -16.68
C ASP A 49 -3.26 -6.91 -17.88
N GLY A 50 -2.93 -7.58 -18.99
CA GLY A 50 -2.49 -6.91 -20.22
C GLY A 50 -1.05 -6.34 -20.18
N GLY A 51 -0.28 -6.72 -19.16
CA GLY A 51 1.13 -6.34 -18.98
C GLY A 51 2.13 -7.25 -19.71
N ASN A 52 3.41 -7.07 -19.36
CA ASN A 52 4.48 -8.01 -19.73
C ASN A 52 4.84 -8.90 -18.52
N GLY A 53 5.78 -9.84 -18.68
CA GLY A 53 6.20 -10.73 -17.58
C GLY A 53 6.86 -10.05 -16.38
N LEU A 54 7.03 -8.72 -16.39
CA LEU A 54 7.66 -7.92 -15.32
C LEU A 54 6.72 -6.86 -14.72
N PHE A 55 5.77 -6.33 -15.49
CA PHE A 55 4.85 -5.27 -15.08
C PHE A 55 3.45 -5.53 -15.64
N GLY A 56 2.44 -5.33 -14.81
CA GLY A 56 1.04 -5.24 -15.20
C GLY A 56 0.74 -4.01 -16.06
N GLY A 57 -0.24 -4.14 -16.96
CA GLY A 57 -0.49 -3.18 -18.04
C GLY A 57 -1.84 -2.47 -17.96
N GLY A 58 -2.70 -2.84 -17.01
CA GLY A 58 -4.10 -2.41 -16.95
C GLY A 58 -4.61 -2.20 -15.52
N GLY A 59 -5.87 -1.77 -15.40
CA GLY A 59 -6.52 -1.60 -14.09
C GLY A 59 -6.02 -0.41 -13.26
N PHE A 60 -5.56 0.66 -13.91
CA PHE A 60 -5.22 1.91 -13.23
C PHE A 60 -6.48 2.64 -12.77
N ALA A 61 -6.52 3.08 -11.51
CA ALA A 61 -7.67 3.74 -10.88
C ALA A 61 -9.02 2.99 -11.13
N PRO A 62 -9.15 1.74 -10.65
CA PRO A 62 -10.30 0.89 -10.94
C PRO A 62 -11.59 1.35 -10.25
N ASP A 63 -12.72 1.31 -10.95
CA ASP A 63 -14.04 1.61 -10.40
C ASP A 63 -14.50 0.57 -9.37
N ALA A 64 -15.48 0.93 -8.53
CA ALA A 64 -15.98 0.05 -7.47
C ALA A 64 -16.48 -1.31 -7.99
N ASP A 65 -17.16 -1.34 -9.14
CA ASP A 65 -17.67 -2.58 -9.74
C ASP A 65 -16.54 -3.50 -10.18
N THR A 66 -15.45 -2.94 -10.72
CA THR A 66 -14.26 -3.72 -11.11
C THR A 66 -13.52 -4.28 -9.89
N LEU A 67 -13.52 -3.54 -8.77
CA LEU A 67 -12.94 -4.02 -7.52
C LEU A 67 -13.79 -5.10 -6.82
N LEU A 68 -15.10 -5.09 -7.01
CA LEU A 68 -15.99 -6.11 -6.43
C LEU A 68 -16.05 -7.39 -7.28
N ALA A 69 -15.60 -7.33 -8.53
CA ALA A 69 -15.52 -8.49 -9.39
C ALA A 69 -14.47 -9.51 -8.91
N ILE A 70 -14.72 -10.78 -9.21
CA ILE A 70 -13.88 -11.93 -8.84
C ILE A 70 -13.43 -12.61 -10.14
N GLY A 71 -12.11 -12.81 -10.28
CA GLY A 71 -11.54 -13.52 -11.45
C GLY A 71 -11.81 -12.85 -12.79
N ALA A 72 -12.08 -11.53 -12.79
CA ALA A 72 -12.37 -10.76 -13.99
C ALA A 72 -11.23 -9.79 -14.30
N GLU A 73 -11.03 -9.53 -15.60
CA GLU A 73 -10.18 -8.44 -16.07
C GLU A 73 -10.67 -7.11 -15.47
N PRO A 74 -9.76 -6.21 -15.03
CA PRO A 74 -8.30 -6.22 -15.26
C PRO A 74 -7.48 -6.86 -14.13
N PHE A 75 -8.09 -7.66 -13.24
CA PHE A 75 -7.42 -8.29 -12.09
C PHE A 75 -7.71 -9.81 -12.00
N SER A 76 -7.58 -10.51 -13.12
CA SER A 76 -7.89 -11.95 -13.26
C SER A 76 -7.07 -12.85 -12.32
N TRP A 77 -5.92 -12.37 -11.84
CA TRP A 77 -5.06 -13.02 -10.84
C TRP A 77 -5.80 -13.36 -9.54
N PHE A 78 -6.83 -12.59 -9.16
CA PHE A 78 -7.63 -12.83 -7.97
C PHE A 78 -8.87 -13.68 -8.31
N ALA A 79 -8.65 -14.97 -8.59
CA ALA A 79 -9.71 -15.89 -9.05
C ALA A 79 -10.73 -16.31 -7.97
N ALA A 80 -10.38 -16.19 -6.67
CA ALA A 80 -11.20 -16.68 -5.56
C ALA A 80 -11.65 -15.58 -4.58
N VAL A 81 -11.14 -14.35 -4.76
CA VAL A 81 -11.32 -13.24 -3.82
C VAL A 81 -11.62 -11.98 -4.64
N PRO A 82 -12.51 -11.08 -4.19
CA PRO A 82 -12.72 -9.81 -4.87
C PRO A 82 -11.42 -9.02 -5.01
N ALA A 83 -11.23 -8.34 -6.14
CA ALA A 83 -10.06 -7.49 -6.36
C ALA A 83 -9.88 -6.42 -5.25
N ALA A 84 -10.96 -5.96 -4.62
CA ALA A 84 -10.94 -5.08 -3.45
C ALA A 84 -10.17 -5.68 -2.25
N ALA A 85 -10.40 -6.96 -1.97
CA ALA A 85 -9.72 -7.65 -0.87
C ALA A 85 -8.27 -7.98 -1.24
N GLY A 86 -7.98 -8.28 -2.52
CA GLY A 86 -6.62 -8.35 -3.04
C GLY A 86 -5.86 -7.02 -2.87
N TYR A 87 -6.46 -5.93 -3.31
CA TYR A 87 -5.92 -4.58 -3.12
C TYR A 87 -5.63 -4.27 -1.64
N MET A 88 -6.60 -4.51 -0.75
CA MET A 88 -6.45 -4.26 0.70
C MET A 88 -5.35 -5.08 1.34
N PHE A 89 -5.09 -6.30 0.84
CA PHE A 89 -3.99 -7.12 1.29
C PHE A 89 -2.66 -6.53 0.82
N GLU A 90 -2.53 -6.25 -0.48
CA GLU A 90 -1.27 -5.86 -1.10
C GLU A 90 -0.83 -4.43 -0.74
N VAL A 91 -1.78 -3.49 -0.59
CA VAL A 91 -1.49 -2.12 -0.16
C VAL A 91 -0.83 -2.09 1.23
N VAL A 92 -1.16 -3.06 2.10
CA VAL A 92 -0.53 -3.20 3.41
C VAL A 92 0.92 -3.65 3.27
N PHE A 93 1.23 -4.58 2.36
CA PHE A 93 2.61 -5.01 2.11
C PHE A 93 3.44 -3.86 1.52
N ALA A 94 2.88 -3.11 0.57
CA ALA A 94 3.50 -1.92 0.02
C ALA A 94 3.75 -0.84 1.10
N ALA A 95 2.80 -0.62 2.01
CA ALA A 95 2.96 0.33 3.10
C ALA A 95 4.05 -0.10 4.11
N VAL A 96 4.13 -1.40 4.43
CA VAL A 96 5.14 -1.93 5.35
C VAL A 96 6.55 -1.85 4.76
N SER A 97 6.72 -2.16 3.47
CA SER A 97 8.03 -2.03 2.82
C SER A 97 8.51 -0.58 2.82
N LEU A 98 7.61 0.37 2.59
CA LEU A 98 7.89 1.80 2.69
C LEU A 98 8.25 2.23 4.13
N ALA A 99 7.54 1.70 5.14
CA ALA A 99 7.82 1.99 6.55
C ALA A 99 9.24 1.55 6.95
N ILE A 100 9.73 0.41 6.44
CA ILE A 100 11.11 -0.03 6.69
C ILE A 100 12.13 0.96 6.12
N VAL A 101 11.92 1.41 4.88
CA VAL A 101 12.83 2.34 4.20
C VAL A 101 12.87 3.68 4.91
N TRP A 102 11.72 4.24 5.29
CA TRP A 102 11.69 5.55 5.96
C TRP A 102 12.11 5.46 7.43
N GLY A 103 11.77 4.38 8.13
CA GLY A 103 12.24 4.13 9.49
C GLY A 103 13.76 4.11 9.58
N ALA A 104 14.43 3.56 8.56
CA ALA A 104 15.89 3.64 8.45
C ALA A 104 16.40 5.07 8.31
N MET A 105 15.64 5.98 7.72
CA MET A 105 15.99 7.40 7.53
C MET A 105 15.42 8.33 8.61
N ALA A 106 14.90 7.80 9.73
CA ALA A 106 14.32 8.63 10.78
C ALA A 106 15.34 9.61 11.39
N GLU A 107 14.90 10.85 11.65
CA GLU A 107 15.65 11.96 12.26
C GLU A 107 16.83 12.58 11.46
N ARG A 108 16.85 12.46 10.14
CA ARG A 108 17.83 13.11 9.26
C ARG A 108 17.17 13.80 8.07
#